data_AF-A0A833R1Q2-F1
#
_entry.id   AF-A0A833R1Q2-F1
#
_cell.length_a   1.000
_cell.length_b   1.000
_cell.length_c   1.000
_cell.angle_alpha   90.00
_cell.angle_beta   90.00
_cell.angle_gamma   90.00
#
_symmetry.space_group_name_H-M   'P 1'
#
loop_
_entity.id
_entity.type
_entity.pdbx_description
1 polymer ?
#
loop_
_entity_poly.entity_id
_entity_poly.type
_entity_poly.pdbx_seq_one_letter_code
_entity_poly.pdbx_strand_id
1 'polypeptide(L)'
;MGCLEEPKRKLVELILKKHVELTDDPWYGKVISVVGMGGLGKTTLVKEVYDCQELRNEFNQGRIFWGIVQHPFNKEEFIESLAKQIPSNFRQVDDEGGAMEKKSKEYLKDKKYLIVLDDLSSLTEWEEIKKVLPTGNESRIIVTTRYRSPLAESISQPSDIYEIKELSKTDAVDLFYKAVYKTPNYRFISECSSIRKGGVEVYGYVSRDREFVRNIEEQLKKLPKEPVLKVHF
;
A
#
# COMPACT_ATOMS: atom_id res chain seq x y z
N MET A 1 8.48 -7.31 -17.29
CA MET A 1 7.30 -6.96 -16.49
C MET A 1 7.54 -7.45 -15.08
N GLY A 2 7.74 -6.55 -14.13
CA GLY A 2 7.80 -6.88 -12.71
C GLY A 2 6.42 -7.27 -12.16
N CYS A 3 6.40 -8.10 -11.11
CA CYS A 3 5.19 -8.64 -10.49
C CYS A 3 4.19 -7.59 -9.97
N LEU A 4 4.62 -6.33 -9.82
CA LEU A 4 3.77 -5.21 -9.39
C LEU A 4 3.23 -4.36 -10.54
N GLU A 5 3.67 -4.53 -11.79
CA GLU A 5 3.28 -3.65 -12.91
C GLU A 5 1.77 -3.70 -13.18
N GLU A 6 1.20 -4.90 -13.33
CA GLU A 6 -0.24 -5.06 -13.55
C GLU A 6 -1.09 -4.62 -12.35
N PRO A 7 -0.79 -5.03 -11.10
CA PRO A 7 -1.47 -4.51 -9.93
C PRO A 7 -1.42 -2.97 -9.80
N LYS A 8 -0.25 -2.38 -10.07
CA LYS A 8 -0.05 -0.93 -10.03
C LYS A 8 -0.92 -0.24 -11.06
N ARG A 9 -0.92 -0.72 -12.31
CA ARG A 9 -1.74 -0.18 -13.40
C ARG A 9 -3.22 -0.19 -13.04
N LYS A 10 -3.74 -1.32 -12.55
CA LYS A 10 -5.15 -1.45 -12.16
C LYS A 10 -5.53 -0.51 -11.02
N LEU A 11 -4.66 -0.36 -10.03
CA LEU A 11 -4.92 0.55 -8.91
C LEU A 11 -4.89 2.02 -9.37
N VAL A 12 -3.98 2.40 -10.27
CA VAL A 12 -3.96 3.74 -10.89
C VAL A 12 -5.24 4.01 -11.67
N GLU A 13 -5.67 3.08 -12.53
CA GLU A 13 -6.93 3.19 -13.29
C GLU A 13 -8.14 3.38 -12.35
N LEU A 14 -8.16 2.67 -11.22
CA LEU A 14 -9.22 2.79 -10.23
C LEU A 14 -9.24 4.15 -9.54
N ILE A 15 -8.06 4.71 -9.23
CA ILE A 15 -7.92 6.06 -8.63
C ILE A 15 -8.37 7.16 -9.58
N LEU A 16 -8.06 7.02 -10.87
CA LEU A 16 -8.35 8.02 -11.90
C LEU A 16 -9.78 7.94 -12.44
N LYS A 17 -10.48 6.83 -12.21
CA LYS A 17 -11.90 6.68 -12.58
C LYS A 17 -12.72 7.87 -12.05
N LYS A 18 -13.75 8.32 -12.77
CA LYS A 18 -14.68 9.30 -12.20
C LYS A 18 -15.53 8.65 -11.10
N HIS A 19 -15.63 9.34 -9.97
CA HIS A 19 -16.48 8.87 -8.88
C HIS A 19 -17.95 9.09 -9.21
N VAL A 20 -18.81 8.20 -8.73
CA VAL A 20 -20.27 8.30 -8.85
C VAL A 20 -20.84 8.36 -7.44
N GLU A 21 -21.61 9.41 -7.16
CA GLU A 21 -22.33 9.54 -5.88
C GLU A 21 -23.52 8.57 -5.89
N LEU A 22 -23.41 7.48 -5.12
CA LEU A 22 -24.43 6.44 -5.01
C LEU A 22 -25.19 6.48 -3.68
N THR A 23 -24.73 7.30 -2.72
CA THR A 23 -25.24 7.38 -1.34
C THR A 23 -25.18 8.82 -0.84
N ASP A 24 -25.94 9.12 0.22
CA ASP A 24 -25.87 10.40 0.92
C ASP A 24 -24.54 10.62 1.66
N ASP A 25 -23.76 9.57 1.91
CA ASP A 25 -22.39 9.71 2.45
C ASP A 25 -21.45 10.21 1.32
N PRO A 26 -20.93 11.46 1.42
CA PRO A 26 -20.06 12.03 0.40
C PRO A 26 -18.70 11.32 0.27
N TRP A 27 -18.36 10.44 1.20
CA TRP A 27 -17.10 9.68 1.18
C TRP A 27 -17.20 8.33 0.49
N TYR A 28 -18.39 7.70 0.45
CA TYR A 28 -18.51 6.29 0.05
C TYR A 28 -17.98 5.99 -1.35
N GLY A 29 -18.12 6.93 -2.30
CA GLY A 29 -17.57 6.83 -3.65
C GLY A 29 -16.15 7.39 -3.81
N LYS A 30 -15.53 7.90 -2.74
CA LYS A 30 -14.21 8.54 -2.76
C LYS A 30 -13.13 7.69 -2.13
N VAL A 31 -13.50 6.66 -1.36
CA VAL A 31 -12.55 5.74 -0.74
C VAL A 31 -12.32 4.54 -1.65
N ILE A 32 -11.04 4.19 -1.82
CA ILE A 32 -10.57 2.99 -2.49
C ILE A 32 -9.91 2.11 -1.44
N SER A 33 -10.52 0.96 -1.15
CA SER A 33 -9.97 0.02 -0.16
C SER A 33 -9.10 -1.03 -0.84
N VAL A 34 -7.80 -1.00 -0.56
CA VAL A 34 -6.84 -2.05 -0.92
C VAL A 34 -6.85 -3.10 0.20
N VAL A 35 -7.42 -4.26 -0.08
CA VAL A 35 -7.68 -5.31 0.91
C VAL A 35 -6.87 -6.57 0.63
N GLY A 36 -6.61 -7.34 1.68
CA GLY A 36 -5.96 -8.65 1.58
C GLY A 36 -5.32 -9.07 2.89
N MET A 37 -4.87 -10.34 2.95
CA MET A 37 -4.15 -10.86 4.10
C MET A 37 -2.89 -10.02 4.39
N GLY A 38 -2.47 -10.04 5.65
CA GLY A 38 -1.17 -9.48 6.03
C GLY A 38 -0.04 -10.15 5.24
N GLY A 39 0.89 -9.33 4.72
CA GLY A 39 2.03 -9.85 3.95
C GLY A 39 1.93 -9.85 2.45
N LEU A 40 0.75 -9.59 1.91
CA LEU A 40 0.57 -9.58 0.46
C LEU A 40 1.17 -8.34 -0.23
N GLY A 41 1.78 -7.42 0.53
CA GLY A 41 2.41 -6.23 -0.04
C GLY A 41 1.45 -5.09 -0.38
N LYS A 42 0.30 -4.97 0.32
CA LYS A 42 -0.66 -3.86 0.15
C LYS A 42 0.03 -2.49 0.22
N THR A 43 0.74 -2.25 1.32
CA THR A 43 1.53 -1.02 1.53
C THR A 43 2.57 -0.81 0.43
N THR A 44 3.23 -1.89 -0.03
CA THR A 44 4.21 -1.84 -1.14
C THR A 44 3.55 -1.40 -2.44
N LEU A 45 2.40 -1.99 -2.79
CA LEU A 45 1.63 -1.62 -3.97
C LEU A 45 1.16 -0.17 -3.91
N VAL A 46 0.65 0.27 -2.76
CA VAL A 46 0.20 1.66 -2.58
C VAL A 46 1.38 2.64 -2.65
N LYS A 47 2.56 2.30 -2.11
CA LYS A 47 3.78 3.11 -2.28
C LYS A 47 4.19 3.27 -3.74
N GLU A 48 4.18 2.17 -4.51
CA GLU A 48 4.45 2.20 -5.95
C GLU A 48 3.51 3.14 -6.72
N VAL A 49 2.25 3.20 -6.29
CA VAL A 49 1.23 4.08 -6.86
C VAL A 49 1.38 5.52 -6.36
N TYR A 50 1.70 5.73 -5.09
CA TYR A 50 1.97 7.04 -4.49
C TYR A 50 3.09 7.78 -5.23
N ASP A 51 4.12 7.05 -5.67
CA ASP A 51 5.24 7.61 -6.43
C ASP A 51 5.00 7.70 -7.95
N CYS A 52 3.82 7.32 -8.43
CA CYS A 52 3.49 7.38 -9.86
C CYS A 52 3.37 8.83 -10.37
N GLN A 53 4.08 9.15 -11.45
CA GLN A 53 4.06 10.49 -12.05
C GLN A 53 2.67 10.87 -12.59
N GLU A 54 1.92 9.90 -13.10
CA GLU A 54 0.56 10.12 -13.61
C GLU A 54 -0.36 10.66 -12.51
N LEU A 55 -0.34 10.04 -11.32
CA LEU A 55 -1.10 10.52 -10.18
C LEU A 55 -0.58 11.86 -9.68
N ARG A 56 0.75 12.06 -9.63
CA ARG A 56 1.32 13.36 -9.24
C ARG A 56 0.83 14.50 -10.13
N ASN A 57 0.69 14.25 -11.43
CA ASN A 57 0.14 15.22 -12.37
C ASN A 57 -1.36 15.46 -12.12
N GLU A 58 -2.13 14.38 -11.94
CA GLU A 58 -3.59 14.46 -11.73
C GLU A 58 -3.96 15.24 -10.46
N PHE A 59 -3.22 15.02 -9.37
CA PHE A 59 -3.47 15.66 -8.08
C PHE A 59 -2.71 16.99 -7.94
N ASN A 60 -2.71 17.80 -9.00
CA ASN A 60 -2.15 19.17 -9.06
C ASN A 60 -0.71 19.27 -8.53
N GLN A 61 0.21 18.57 -9.19
CA GLN A 61 1.65 18.55 -8.87
C GLN A 61 1.95 18.00 -7.46
N GLY A 62 1.32 16.88 -7.10
CA GLY A 62 1.71 16.11 -5.93
C GLY A 62 1.03 16.50 -4.62
N ARG A 63 -0.25 16.91 -4.64
CA ARG A 63 -1.10 16.98 -3.42
C ARG A 63 -1.53 15.58 -2.98
N ILE A 64 -0.53 14.74 -2.76
CA ILE A 64 -0.65 13.36 -2.35
C ILE A 64 -0.02 13.25 -0.97
N PHE A 65 -0.80 12.81 0.00
CA PHE A 65 -0.42 12.76 1.40
C PHE A 65 -0.44 11.32 1.90
N TRP A 66 0.47 10.99 2.79
CA TRP A 66 0.47 9.74 3.53
C TRP A 66 0.12 10.01 4.98
N GLY A 67 -1.11 9.71 5.39
CA GLY A 67 -1.56 9.86 6.76
C GLY A 67 -1.06 8.71 7.62
N ILE A 68 -0.45 9.03 8.77
CA ILE A 68 0.00 8.03 9.73
C ILE A 68 -1.18 7.66 10.62
N VAL A 69 -1.69 6.43 10.48
CA VAL A 69 -2.72 5.87 11.36
C VAL A 69 -2.02 5.02 12.41
N GLN A 70 -1.91 5.54 13.64
CA GLN A 70 -1.30 4.80 14.75
C GLN A 70 -2.31 3.90 15.44
N HIS A 71 -1.80 2.91 16.18
CA HIS A 71 -2.58 1.96 16.97
C HIS A 71 -2.05 1.95 18.41
N PRO A 72 -2.79 2.50 19.40
CA PRO A 72 -4.13 3.09 19.29
C PRO A 72 -4.16 4.39 18.47
N PHE A 73 -5.31 4.68 17.85
CA PHE A 73 -5.47 5.87 17.03
C PHE A 73 -5.39 7.17 17.83
N ASN A 74 -4.57 8.09 17.33
CA ASN A 74 -4.39 9.43 17.86
C ASN A 74 -4.71 10.45 16.75
N LYS A 75 -5.76 11.24 16.98
CA LYS A 75 -6.28 12.22 16.01
C LYS A 75 -5.28 13.34 15.78
N GLU A 76 -4.65 13.85 16.83
CA GLU A 76 -3.68 14.93 16.78
C GLU A 76 -2.44 14.52 15.99
N GLU A 77 -1.92 13.32 16.22
CA GLU A 77 -0.76 12.79 15.48
C GLU A 77 -1.09 12.52 14.01
N PHE A 78 -2.31 12.06 13.72
CA PHE A 78 -2.78 11.93 12.33
C PHE A 78 -2.80 13.29 11.62
N ILE A 79 -3.40 14.32 12.24
CA ILE A 79 -3.42 15.68 11.68
C ILE A 79 -2.00 16.19 11.48
N GLU A 80 -1.12 16.01 12.48
CA GLU A 80 0.26 16.45 12.42
C GLU A 80 1.01 15.76 11.26
N SER A 81 0.74 14.47 11.02
CA SER A 81 1.34 13.72 9.91
C SER A 81 1.00 14.31 8.54
N LEU A 82 -0.26 14.73 8.34
CA LEU A 82 -0.69 15.40 7.11
C LEU A 82 -0.10 16.81 7.01
N ALA A 83 -0.17 17.57 8.10
CA ALA A 83 0.33 18.92 8.12
C ALA A 83 1.84 18.98 7.82
N LYS A 84 2.62 18.03 8.33
CA LYS A 84 4.05 17.83 8.04
C LYS A 84 4.38 17.55 6.57
N GLN A 85 3.38 17.37 5.70
CA GLN A 85 3.54 17.22 4.24
C GLN A 85 3.04 18.43 3.43
N ILE A 86 2.34 19.39 4.04
CA ILE A 86 1.88 20.62 3.37
C ILE A 86 3.05 21.57 3.10
N PRO A 87 3.17 22.26 1.95
CA PRO A 87 4.26 23.22 1.70
C PRO A 87 4.48 24.22 2.84
N SER A 88 5.74 24.47 3.21
CA SER A 88 6.12 25.25 4.41
C SER A 88 5.62 26.69 4.37
N ASN A 89 5.50 27.30 3.18
CA ASN A 89 4.91 28.62 2.97
C ASN A 89 3.43 28.70 3.40
N PHE A 90 2.72 27.57 3.48
CA PHE A 90 1.35 27.51 4.01
C PHE A 90 1.31 27.26 5.53
N ARG A 91 2.41 26.84 6.15
CA ARG A 91 2.48 26.54 7.59
C ARG A 91 2.83 27.75 8.46
N GLN A 92 3.52 28.74 7.91
CA GLN A 92 4.13 29.89 8.63
C GLN A 92 3.15 30.88 9.29
N VAL A 93 1.84 30.61 9.30
CA VAL A 93 0.82 31.52 9.86
C VAL A 93 0.31 30.97 11.20
N ASP A 94 0.93 31.37 12.32
CA ASP A 94 0.49 31.21 13.73
C ASP A 94 0.53 29.81 14.39
N ASP A 95 1.00 29.80 15.66
CA ASP A 95 1.68 28.68 16.33
C ASP A 95 0.90 28.12 17.56
N GLU A 96 -0.37 27.75 17.39
CA GLU A 96 -1.15 27.09 18.45
C GLU A 96 -1.82 25.80 17.95
N GLY A 97 -1.85 24.75 18.76
CA GLY A 97 -2.23 23.37 18.36
C GLY A 97 -3.62 23.19 17.71
N GLY A 98 -4.57 24.10 17.92
CA GLY A 98 -5.86 24.13 17.19
C GLY A 98 -5.76 24.67 15.75
N ALA A 99 -4.67 25.35 15.42
CA ALA A 99 -4.40 25.89 14.09
C ALA A 99 -4.08 24.78 13.08
N MET A 100 -3.52 23.64 13.50
CA MET A 100 -3.03 22.63 12.56
C MET A 100 -4.15 21.90 11.81
N GLU A 101 -5.23 21.53 12.52
CA GLU A 101 -6.42 20.94 11.90
C GLU A 101 -7.06 21.93 10.92
N LYS A 102 -7.27 23.17 11.37
CA LYS A 102 -7.86 24.25 10.58
C LYS A 102 -7.03 24.54 9.32
N LYS A 103 -5.70 24.66 9.44
CA LYS A 103 -4.77 24.84 8.33
C LYS A 103 -4.80 23.68 7.35
N SER A 104 -4.82 22.45 7.85
CA SER A 104 -4.90 21.26 6.99
C SER A 104 -6.20 21.26 6.21
N LYS A 105 -7.32 21.57 6.87
CA LYS A 105 -8.62 21.74 6.23
C LYS A 105 -8.60 22.86 5.19
N GLU A 106 -8.13 24.05 5.54
CA GLU A 106 -8.05 25.20 4.62
C GLU A 106 -7.11 24.93 3.44
N TYR A 107 -6.02 24.21 3.66
CA TYR A 107 -5.13 23.81 2.59
C TYR A 107 -5.80 22.82 1.65
N LEU A 108 -6.58 21.87 2.15
CA LEU A 108 -7.21 20.83 1.33
C LEU A 108 -8.56 21.28 0.74
N LYS A 109 -9.18 22.30 1.33
CA LYS A 109 -10.47 22.85 0.92
C LYS A 109 -10.42 23.29 -0.55
N ASP A 110 -11.46 22.92 -1.30
CA ASP A 110 -11.62 23.26 -2.71
C ASP A 110 -10.42 22.86 -3.58
N LYS A 111 -9.61 21.88 -3.15
CA LYS A 111 -8.54 21.27 -3.95
C LYS A 111 -8.79 19.79 -4.20
N LYS A 112 -8.31 19.31 -5.35
CA LYS A 112 -8.20 17.87 -5.63
C LYS A 112 -6.96 17.33 -4.93
N TYR A 113 -7.14 16.32 -4.08
CA TYR A 113 -6.08 15.70 -3.28
C TYR A 113 -6.24 14.17 -3.24
N LEU A 114 -5.14 13.48 -2.93
CA LEU A 114 -5.11 12.04 -2.65
C LEU A 114 -4.51 11.82 -1.27
N ILE A 115 -5.20 11.07 -0.40
CA ILE A 115 -4.67 10.71 0.93
C ILE A 115 -4.59 9.20 1.04
N VAL A 116 -3.43 8.69 1.43
CA VAL A 116 -3.23 7.28 1.81
C VAL A 116 -3.40 7.13 3.31
N LEU A 117 -4.25 6.20 3.72
CA LEU A 117 -4.42 5.73 5.09
C LEU A 117 -3.95 4.28 5.14
N ASP A 118 -2.75 4.08 5.68
CA ASP A 118 -2.14 2.74 5.74
C ASP A 118 -2.53 2.03 7.04
N ASP A 119 -3.00 0.79 6.91
CA ASP A 119 -3.40 -0.13 7.97
C ASP A 119 -4.53 0.38 8.87
N LEU A 120 -5.62 0.87 8.24
CA LEU A 120 -6.84 1.26 8.95
C LEU A 120 -7.56 0.02 9.49
N SER A 121 -7.84 0.00 10.79
CA SER A 121 -8.25 -1.20 11.52
C SER A 121 -9.73 -1.21 11.89
N SER A 122 -10.36 -0.03 12.06
CA SER A 122 -11.76 0.06 12.51
C SER A 122 -12.57 1.20 11.89
N LEU A 123 -13.90 1.08 11.98
CA LEU A 123 -14.82 2.15 11.59
C LEU A 123 -14.71 3.35 12.51
N THR A 124 -14.41 3.14 13.80
CA THR A 124 -14.22 4.25 14.75
C THR A 124 -13.06 5.16 14.32
N GLU A 125 -11.95 4.58 13.87
CA GLU A 125 -10.81 5.35 13.33
C GLU A 125 -11.24 6.15 12.09
N TRP A 126 -11.97 5.51 11.18
CA TRP A 126 -12.50 6.17 9.99
C TRP A 126 -13.41 7.37 10.33
N GLU A 127 -14.33 7.19 11.29
CA GLU A 127 -15.24 8.25 11.73
C GLU A 127 -14.50 9.45 12.30
N GLU A 128 -13.38 9.25 13.01
CA GLU A 128 -12.55 10.35 13.51
C GLU A 128 -11.73 11.02 12.39
N ILE A 129 -11.17 10.23 11.47
CA ILE A 129 -10.39 10.73 10.33
C ILE A 129 -11.26 11.59 9.41
N LYS A 130 -12.46 11.11 9.05
CA LYS A 130 -13.30 11.82 8.08
C LYS A 130 -13.79 13.18 8.60
N LYS A 131 -13.88 13.37 9.93
CA LYS A 131 -14.21 14.67 10.56
C LYS A 131 -13.13 15.73 10.34
N VAL A 132 -11.87 15.33 10.13
CA VAL A 132 -10.74 16.27 9.97
C VAL A 132 -10.41 16.58 8.52
N LEU A 133 -11.02 15.87 7.57
CA LEU A 133 -10.79 16.06 6.14
C LEU A 133 -11.93 16.86 5.50
N PRO A 134 -11.66 17.86 4.64
CA PRO A 134 -12.72 18.55 3.93
C PRO A 134 -13.26 17.69 2.79
N THR A 135 -14.57 17.50 2.73
CA THR A 135 -15.24 16.94 1.56
C THR A 135 -15.28 17.97 0.43
N GLY A 136 -14.72 17.64 -0.73
CA GLY A 136 -14.75 18.54 -1.89
C GLY A 136 -13.99 17.97 -3.09
N ASN A 137 -14.37 18.39 -4.29
CA ASN A 137 -13.76 18.02 -5.58
C ASN A 137 -13.65 16.51 -5.85
N GLU A 138 -12.94 16.16 -6.93
CA GLU A 138 -12.57 14.81 -7.35
C GLU A 138 -11.47 14.18 -6.46
N SER A 139 -11.40 14.55 -5.19
CA SER A 139 -10.43 14.02 -4.22
C SER A 139 -10.68 12.55 -3.91
N ARG A 140 -9.62 11.83 -3.56
CA ARG A 140 -9.64 10.39 -3.30
C ARG A 140 -8.92 10.03 -2.00
N ILE A 141 -9.36 8.94 -1.38
CA ILE A 141 -8.68 8.33 -0.23
C ILE A 141 -8.36 6.88 -0.59
N ILE A 142 -7.12 6.46 -0.37
CA ILE A 142 -6.73 5.04 -0.44
C ILE A 142 -6.63 4.54 0.99
N VAL A 143 -7.32 3.45 1.29
CA VAL A 143 -7.20 2.75 2.57
C VAL A 143 -6.55 1.40 2.33
N THR A 144 -5.48 1.07 3.05
CA THR A 144 -5.08 -0.33 3.16
C THR A 144 -5.69 -0.93 4.43
N THR A 145 -6.26 -2.13 4.33
CA THR A 145 -6.81 -2.84 5.49
C THR A 145 -6.72 -4.35 5.32
N ARG A 146 -6.84 -5.09 6.42
CA ARG A 146 -6.79 -6.55 6.42
C ARG A 146 -8.15 -7.10 5.99
N TYR A 147 -8.12 -7.96 4.97
CA TYR A 147 -9.28 -8.65 4.40
C TYR A 147 -10.37 -7.71 3.87
N ARG A 148 -11.32 -8.27 3.13
CA ARG A 148 -12.57 -7.59 2.82
C ARG A 148 -13.46 -7.63 4.05
N SER A 149 -13.35 -6.60 4.87
CA SER A 149 -14.00 -6.49 6.18
C SER A 149 -15.24 -5.59 6.13
N PRO A 150 -16.11 -5.61 7.16
CA PRO A 150 -17.19 -4.64 7.29
C PRO A 150 -16.71 -3.18 7.22
N LEU A 151 -15.47 -2.90 7.65
CA LEU A 151 -14.83 -1.60 7.46
C LEU A 151 -14.74 -1.24 5.96
N ALA A 152 -14.10 -2.08 5.15
CA ALA A 152 -13.92 -1.83 3.72
C ALA A 152 -15.25 -1.67 2.98
N GLU A 153 -16.25 -2.49 3.31
CA GLU A 153 -17.56 -2.47 2.66
C GLU A 153 -18.44 -1.28 3.09
N SER A 154 -18.20 -0.71 4.27
CA SER A 154 -18.93 0.46 4.76
C SER A 154 -18.37 1.77 4.24
N ILE A 155 -17.07 1.82 3.90
CA ILE A 155 -16.41 3.07 3.50
C ILE A 155 -16.19 3.19 1.99
N SER A 156 -16.23 2.07 1.25
CA SER A 156 -15.97 2.02 -0.19
C SER A 156 -17.08 1.29 -0.94
N GLN A 157 -17.36 1.75 -2.16
CA GLN A 157 -18.22 1.00 -3.09
C GLN A 157 -17.62 -0.38 -3.42
N PRO A 158 -18.45 -1.39 -3.73
CA PRO A 158 -17.95 -2.69 -4.15
C PRO A 158 -16.95 -2.64 -5.31
N SER A 159 -17.11 -1.68 -6.24
CA SER A 159 -16.19 -1.48 -7.37
C SER A 159 -14.89 -0.79 -7.00
N ASP A 160 -14.82 -0.16 -5.83
CA ASP A 160 -13.67 0.60 -5.34
C ASP A 160 -12.89 -0.19 -4.29
N ILE A 161 -13.26 -1.45 -4.05
CA ILE A 161 -12.50 -2.40 -3.24
C ILE A 161 -11.57 -3.20 -4.16
N TYR A 162 -10.27 -2.94 -4.05
CA TYR A 162 -9.22 -3.65 -4.75
C TYR A 162 -8.62 -4.75 -3.86
N GLU A 163 -8.92 -6.01 -4.17
CA GLU A 163 -8.34 -7.15 -3.47
C GLU A 163 -7.00 -7.54 -4.08
N ILE A 164 -5.94 -7.43 -3.28
CA ILE A 164 -4.61 -7.88 -3.69
C ILE A 164 -4.60 -9.41 -3.70
N LYS A 165 -4.07 -9.98 -4.78
CA LYS A 165 -3.95 -11.41 -4.96
C LYS A 165 -2.56 -11.87 -4.55
N GLU A 166 -2.48 -13.14 -4.15
CA GLU A 166 -1.19 -13.81 -3.99
C GLU A 166 -0.41 -13.76 -5.31
N LEU A 167 0.91 -13.68 -5.19
CA LEU A 167 1.80 -13.78 -6.34
C LEU A 167 1.68 -15.17 -6.96
N SER A 168 1.78 -15.23 -8.29
CA SER A 168 1.99 -16.51 -8.95
C SER A 168 3.32 -17.12 -8.47
N LYS A 169 3.46 -18.44 -8.58
CA LYS A 169 4.74 -19.12 -8.26
C LYS A 169 5.90 -18.45 -8.99
N THR A 170 5.74 -18.17 -10.28
CA THR A 170 6.75 -17.50 -11.10
C THR A 170 7.11 -16.11 -10.57
N ASP A 171 6.11 -15.29 -10.21
CA ASP A 171 6.32 -13.93 -9.70
C ASP A 171 6.96 -13.93 -8.30
N ALA A 172 6.58 -14.88 -7.44
CA ALA A 172 7.18 -15.04 -6.12
C ALA A 172 8.67 -15.41 -6.21
N VAL A 173 9.01 -16.30 -7.14
CA VAL A 173 10.39 -16.66 -7.46
C VAL A 173 11.16 -15.45 -7.98
N ASP A 174 10.57 -14.71 -8.92
CA ASP A 174 11.19 -13.50 -9.46
C ASP A 174 11.49 -12.46 -8.39
N LEU A 175 10.54 -12.24 -7.49
CA LEU A 175 10.71 -11.32 -6.37
C LEU A 175 11.81 -11.79 -5.42
N PHE A 176 11.87 -13.08 -5.09
CA PHE A 176 12.94 -13.65 -4.26
C PHE A 176 14.31 -13.42 -4.87
N TYR A 177 14.48 -13.71 -6.17
CA TYR A 177 15.75 -13.49 -6.86
C TYR A 177 16.16 -12.02 -6.86
N LYS A 178 15.23 -11.11 -7.17
CA LYS A 178 15.50 -9.67 -7.10
C LYS A 178 15.91 -9.20 -5.70
N ALA A 179 15.25 -9.71 -4.66
CA ALA A 179 15.54 -9.34 -3.28
C ALA A 179 16.92 -9.85 -2.80
N VAL A 180 17.25 -11.11 -3.10
CA VAL A 180 18.50 -11.74 -2.66
C VAL A 180 19.70 -11.22 -3.42
N TYR A 181 19.59 -11.13 -4.75
CA TYR A 181 20.74 -10.85 -5.60
C TYR A 181 20.86 -9.38 -6.02
N LYS A 182 19.83 -8.55 -5.76
CA LYS A 182 19.76 -7.14 -6.19
C LYS A 182 20.04 -6.95 -7.68
N THR A 183 19.86 -7.98 -8.50
CA THR A 183 20.16 -7.98 -9.93
C THR A 183 18.89 -8.27 -10.74
N PRO A 184 18.62 -7.46 -11.78
CA PRO A 184 17.43 -7.62 -12.62
C PRO A 184 17.56 -8.77 -13.65
N ASN A 185 18.76 -9.35 -13.83
CA ASN A 185 19.07 -10.29 -14.91
C ASN A 185 19.44 -11.67 -14.35
N TYR A 186 18.45 -12.49 -14.01
CA TYR A 186 18.64 -13.92 -13.74
C TYR A 186 17.86 -14.75 -14.77
N ARG A 187 18.36 -15.94 -15.13
CA ARG A 187 17.72 -16.82 -16.11
C ARG A 187 17.12 -18.04 -15.40
N PHE A 188 15.81 -18.15 -15.46
CA PHE A 188 15.07 -19.33 -15.00
C PHE A 188 15.26 -20.47 -16.03
N ILE A 189 15.72 -21.66 -15.61
CA ILE A 189 16.04 -22.77 -16.53
C ILE A 189 15.13 -23.99 -16.31
N SER A 190 14.80 -24.38 -15.07
CA SER A 190 13.84 -25.46 -14.84
C SER A 190 13.35 -25.54 -13.38
N GLU A 191 12.14 -26.07 -13.20
CA GLU A 191 11.53 -26.39 -11.92
C GLU A 191 12.18 -27.65 -11.32
N CYS A 192 12.64 -27.59 -10.07
CA CYS A 192 13.15 -28.76 -9.36
C CYS A 192 12.15 -29.14 -8.27
N SER A 193 11.20 -30.01 -8.62
CA SER A 193 10.19 -30.51 -7.67
C SER A 193 10.81 -31.55 -6.75
N SER A 194 11.51 -31.13 -5.72
CA SER A 194 11.95 -32.01 -4.65
C SER A 194 12.10 -31.23 -3.36
N ILE A 195 11.07 -31.28 -2.50
CA ILE A 195 11.12 -31.74 -1.10
C ILE A 195 9.70 -31.59 -0.50
N ARG A 196 9.23 -32.64 0.18
CA ARG A 196 7.92 -32.70 0.85
C ARG A 196 7.99 -32.16 2.28
N LYS A 197 6.88 -31.51 2.64
CA LYS A 197 6.32 -31.15 3.97
C LYS A 197 7.06 -30.10 4.79
N GLY A 198 6.46 -28.91 4.84
CA GLY A 198 6.59 -27.96 5.94
C GLY A 198 7.24 -26.64 5.58
N GLY A 199 6.52 -25.76 4.88
CA GLY A 199 6.77 -24.31 4.85
C GLY A 199 8.05 -23.88 4.13
N VAL A 200 7.88 -23.28 2.94
CA VAL A 200 8.91 -22.74 2.02
C VAL A 200 9.30 -23.73 0.90
N GLU A 201 8.65 -23.57 -0.26
CA GLU A 201 9.17 -24.06 -1.54
C GLU A 201 10.35 -23.16 -1.94
N VAL A 202 11.58 -23.67 -1.86
CA VAL A 202 12.78 -22.99 -2.38
C VAL A 202 12.92 -23.33 -3.86
N TYR A 203 12.89 -22.31 -4.71
CA TYR A 203 13.05 -22.48 -6.15
C TYR A 203 14.54 -22.33 -6.54
N GLY A 204 15.09 -23.41 -7.12
CA GLY A 204 16.53 -23.60 -7.35
C GLY A 204 17.20 -22.58 -8.27
N TYR A 205 18.54 -22.54 -8.22
CA TYR A 205 19.41 -21.62 -8.96
C TYR A 205 20.21 -22.37 -10.05
N VAL A 206 20.68 -21.66 -11.08
CA VAL A 206 21.76 -22.13 -11.97
C VAL A 206 22.76 -21.01 -12.17
N SER A 207 24.01 -21.28 -11.77
CA SER A 207 25.18 -20.50 -12.15
C SER A 207 26.20 -21.43 -12.79
N ARG A 208 26.96 -20.94 -13.79
CA ARG A 208 28.15 -21.67 -14.30
C ARG A 208 29.31 -21.63 -13.30
N ASP A 209 29.21 -20.75 -12.30
CA ASP A 209 30.13 -20.64 -11.19
C ASP A 209 29.80 -21.69 -10.12
N ARG A 210 30.64 -22.74 -10.04
CA ARG A 210 30.49 -23.83 -9.08
C ARG A 210 30.70 -23.39 -7.63
N GLU A 211 31.46 -22.32 -7.40
CA GLU A 211 31.71 -21.81 -6.06
C GLU A 211 30.48 -21.05 -5.55
N PHE A 212 29.85 -20.29 -6.44
CA PHE A 212 28.56 -19.63 -6.17
C PHE A 212 27.45 -20.65 -5.83
N VAL A 213 27.33 -21.70 -6.64
CA VAL A 213 26.39 -22.83 -6.41
C VAL A 213 26.55 -23.40 -5.00
N ARG A 214 27.80 -23.73 -4.64
CA ARG A 214 28.14 -24.31 -3.34
C ARG A 214 27.83 -23.38 -2.17
N ASN A 215 28.08 -22.07 -2.30
CA ASN A 215 27.78 -21.09 -1.25
C ASN A 215 26.26 -21.03 -0.96
N ILE A 216 25.42 -21.03 -2.01
CA ILE A 216 23.97 -21.03 -1.83
C ILE A 216 23.48 -22.32 -1.13
N GLU A 217 24.01 -23.48 -1.50
CA GLU A 217 23.68 -24.74 -0.81
C GLU A 217 24.09 -24.72 0.67
N GLU A 218 25.25 -24.14 1.00
CA GLU A 218 25.70 -24.01 2.39
C GLU A 218 24.82 -23.05 3.20
N GLN A 219 24.30 -21.97 2.59
CA GLN A 219 23.36 -21.06 3.25
C GLN A 219 21.98 -21.71 3.47
N LEU A 220 21.45 -22.41 2.46
CA LEU A 220 20.18 -23.13 2.57
C LEU A 220 20.21 -24.21 3.65
N LYS A 221 21.36 -24.89 3.82
CA LYS A 221 21.55 -25.89 4.89
C LYS A 221 21.55 -25.31 6.32
N LYS A 222 21.83 -24.00 6.47
CA LYS A 222 21.80 -23.28 7.75
C LYS A 222 20.40 -22.81 8.13
N LEU A 223 19.45 -22.85 7.20
CA LEU A 223 18.06 -22.53 7.51
C LEU A 223 17.49 -23.59 8.47
N PRO A 224 16.73 -23.18 9.49
CA PRO A 224 16.10 -24.12 10.41
C PRO A 224 15.20 -25.10 9.66
N LYS A 225 15.32 -26.40 9.97
CA LYS A 225 14.58 -27.50 9.32
C LYS A 225 13.19 -27.75 9.94
N GLU A 226 12.81 -26.95 10.92
CA GLU A 226 11.50 -27.01 11.56
C GLU A 226 10.46 -26.23 10.74
N PRO A 227 9.16 -26.54 10.88
CA PRO A 227 8.11 -25.76 10.22
C PRO A 227 8.16 -24.35 10.80
N VAL A 228 8.87 -23.45 10.14
CA VAL A 228 8.83 -22.04 10.49
C VAL A 228 7.42 -21.58 10.17
N LEU A 229 6.66 -21.45 11.25
CA LEU A 229 5.48 -20.62 11.47
C LEU A 229 5.01 -19.86 10.22
N LYS A 230 3.72 -20.05 9.91
CA LYS A 230 2.91 -19.16 9.06
C LYS A 230 3.46 -17.74 9.16
N VAL A 231 4.05 -17.27 8.07
CA VAL A 231 4.42 -15.86 7.95
C VAL A 231 3.12 -15.08 7.80
N HIS A 232 2.51 -14.77 8.93
CA HIS A 232 1.63 -13.63 9.05
C HIS A 232 2.52 -12.41 8.94
N PHE A 233 2.31 -11.59 7.90
CA PHE A 233 2.69 -10.18 8.03
C PHE A 233 1.47 -9.33 8.42
#